data_AF-A0A8J4PZC5-F1
#
_entry.id   AF-A0A8J4PZC5-F1
#
_cell.length_a   1.000
_cell.length_b   1.000
_cell.length_c   1.000
_cell.angle_alpha   90.00
_cell.angle_beta   90.00
_cell.angle_gamma   90.00
#
_symmetry.space_group_name_H-M   'P 1'
#
loop_
_entity.id
_entity.type
_entity.pdbx_description
1 polymer ?
#
loop_
_entity_poly.entity_id
_entity_poly.type
_entity_poly.pdbx_seq_one_letter_code
_entity_poly.pdbx_strand_id
1 'polypeptide(L)'
;MTEHKLRYPKGFTAYPHSFHAVQGHGLPKGYVTLAGVGATLLVAGLYFGYAQATKRDFPTRSKEWKAATAAYQKEIQADPIFQLPKQN
;
A
#
# COMPACT_ATOMS: atom_id res chain seq x y z
N MET A 1 28.94 -33.83 -18.80
CA MET A 1 27.94 -33.30 -17.85
C MET A 1 27.60 -34.41 -16.90
N THR A 2 28.09 -34.34 -15.66
CA THR A 2 27.96 -35.39 -14.65
C THR A 2 26.57 -35.31 -14.03
N GLU A 3 25.69 -36.26 -14.38
CA GLU A 3 24.38 -36.43 -13.74
C GLU A 3 24.56 -36.91 -12.30
N HIS A 4 24.28 -36.03 -11.33
CA HIS A 4 24.17 -36.44 -9.93
C HIS A 4 22.80 -37.09 -9.69
N LYS A 5 22.78 -38.44 -9.59
CA LYS A 5 21.62 -39.20 -9.12
C LYS A 5 21.37 -38.91 -7.63
N LEU A 6 20.61 -37.86 -7.35
CA LEU A 6 20.04 -37.60 -6.03
C LEU A 6 19.07 -38.74 -5.67
N ARG A 7 19.52 -39.65 -4.81
CA ARG A 7 18.72 -40.77 -4.31
C ARG A 7 17.92 -40.27 -3.10
N TYR A 8 16.65 -39.96 -3.30
CA TYR A 8 15.76 -39.64 -2.20
C TYR A 8 15.52 -40.89 -1.32
N PRO A 9 15.47 -40.77 0.01
CA PRO A 9 15.21 -41.90 0.91
C PRO A 9 13.81 -42.48 0.65
N LYS A 10 13.65 -43.80 0.85
CA LYS A 10 12.34 -44.49 0.73
C LYS A 10 11.33 -43.81 1.67
N GLY A 11 10.26 -43.25 1.10
CA GLY A 11 9.24 -42.50 1.85
C GLY A 11 9.34 -40.97 1.71
N PHE A 12 10.34 -40.44 1.00
CA PHE A 12 10.36 -39.03 0.63
C PHE A 12 9.38 -38.77 -0.51
N THR A 13 8.11 -38.54 -0.16
CA THR A 13 7.22 -37.75 -1.01
C THR A 13 7.79 -36.34 -1.03
N ALA A 14 8.24 -35.88 -2.19
CA ALA A 14 8.66 -34.50 -2.39
C ALA A 14 7.66 -33.54 -1.73
N TYR A 15 8.15 -32.41 -1.20
CA TYR A 15 7.28 -31.34 -0.70
C TYR A 15 6.09 -31.21 -1.64
N PRO A 16 4.83 -31.29 -1.13
CA PRO A 16 3.70 -31.10 -2.01
C PRO A 16 3.95 -29.77 -2.67
N HIS A 17 4.15 -29.79 -3.99
CA HIS A 17 3.95 -28.60 -4.77
C HIS A 17 2.46 -28.32 -4.62
N SER A 18 2.07 -27.74 -3.50
CA SER A 18 0.92 -26.88 -3.39
C SER A 18 1.24 -25.67 -4.26
N PHE A 19 1.29 -25.90 -5.58
CA PHE A 19 0.62 -25.02 -6.49
C PHE A 19 -0.79 -24.97 -5.93
N HIS A 20 -1.06 -23.97 -5.08
CA HIS A 20 -2.42 -23.50 -4.95
C HIS A 20 -2.83 -23.26 -6.41
N ALA A 21 -3.61 -24.20 -6.95
CA ALA A 21 -4.22 -24.02 -8.25
C ALA A 21 -4.82 -22.62 -8.15
N VAL A 22 -4.44 -21.74 -9.08
CA VAL A 22 -4.97 -20.38 -9.16
C VAL A 22 -6.43 -20.53 -9.56
N GLN A 23 -7.25 -21.04 -8.64
CA GLN A 23 -8.64 -21.40 -8.83
C GLN A 23 -9.39 -20.09 -8.94
N GLY A 24 -9.49 -19.59 -10.16
CA GLY A 24 -10.28 -18.40 -10.44
C GLY A 24 -9.77 -17.56 -11.60
N HIS A 25 -8.50 -17.64 -12.00
CA HIS A 25 -8.07 -16.81 -13.12
C HIS A 25 -8.62 -17.38 -14.44
N GLY A 26 -9.62 -16.70 -15.01
CA GLY A 26 -10.30 -17.11 -16.26
C GLY A 26 -11.58 -17.94 -16.08
N LEU A 27 -12.00 -18.25 -14.84
CA LEU A 27 -13.27 -18.95 -14.57
C LEU A 27 -14.36 -17.92 -14.17
N PRO A 28 -15.64 -18.11 -14.54
CA PRO A 28 -16.73 -17.17 -14.22
C PRO A 28 -16.82 -16.82 -12.72
N LYS A 29 -16.55 -17.81 -11.85
CA LYS A 29 -16.51 -17.63 -10.39
C LYS A 29 -15.40 -16.68 -9.93
N GLY A 30 -14.25 -16.66 -10.62
CA GLY A 30 -13.15 -15.75 -10.33
C GLY A 30 -13.47 -14.29 -10.64
N TYR A 31 -14.25 -14.03 -11.70
CA TYR A 31 -14.73 -12.69 -12.02
C TYR A 31 -15.74 -12.19 -10.98
N VAL A 32 -16.62 -13.06 -10.47
CA VAL A 32 -17.56 -12.69 -9.39
C VAL A 32 -16.80 -12.32 -8.11
N THR A 33 -15.78 -13.08 -7.74
CA THR A 33 -14.93 -12.73 -6.59
C THR A 33 -14.14 -11.44 -6.82
N LEU A 34 -13.59 -11.24 -8.01
CA LEU A 34 -12.83 -10.01 -8.34
C LEU A 34 -13.75 -8.78 -8.34
N ALA A 35 -14.96 -8.91 -8.90
CA ALA A 35 -15.98 -7.87 -8.87
C ALA A 35 -16.43 -7.57 -7.44
N GLY A 36 -16.60 -8.60 -6.61
CA GLY A 36 -16.91 -8.44 -5.18
C GLY A 36 -15.83 -7.66 -4.43
N VAL A 37 -14.56 -8.01 -4.63
CA VAL A 37 -13.43 -7.27 -4.05
C VAL A 37 -13.41 -5.82 -4.54
N GLY A 38 -13.56 -5.60 -5.85
CA GLY A 38 -13.62 -4.26 -6.43
C GLY A 38 -14.75 -3.41 -5.84
N ALA A 39 -15.95 -3.99 -5.69
CA ALA A 39 -17.10 -3.32 -5.08
C ALA A 39 -16.83 -2.94 -3.62
N THR A 40 -16.24 -3.84 -2.83
CA THR A 40 -15.92 -3.53 -1.43
C THR A 40 -14.88 -2.42 -1.30
N LEU A 41 -13.86 -2.38 -2.16
CA LEU A 41 -12.86 -1.31 -2.19
C LEU A 41 -13.47 0.03 -2.59
N LEU A 42 -14.40 0.03 -3.56
CA LEU A 42 -15.13 1.24 -3.96
C LEU A 42 -15.95 1.80 -2.79
N VAL A 43 -16.72 0.94 -2.12
CA VAL A 43 -17.53 1.35 -0.96
C VAL A 43 -16.66 1.87 0.18
N ALA A 44 -15.54 1.20 0.47
CA ALA A 44 -14.58 1.67 1.47
C ALA A 44 -14.00 3.04 1.10
N GLY A 45 -13.60 3.22 -0.17
CA GLY A 45 -13.08 4.49 -0.67
C GLY A 45 -14.08 5.65 -0.53
N LEU A 46 -15.35 5.41 -0.88
CA LEU A 46 -16.42 6.39 -0.71
C LEU A 46 -16.67 6.73 0.76
N TYR A 47 -16.68 5.73 1.65
CA TYR A 47 -16.85 5.93 3.08
C TYR A 47 -15.73 6.79 3.69
N PHE A 48 -14.46 6.44 3.41
CA PHE A 48 -13.32 7.24 3.88
C PHE A 48 -13.29 8.64 3.26
N GLY A 49 -13.64 8.77 1.97
CA GLY A 49 -13.77 10.05 1.29
C GLY A 49 -14.80 10.96 1.94
N TYR A 50 -15.99 10.45 2.24
CA TYR A 50 -17.03 11.18 2.95
C TYR A 50 -16.59 11.58 4.38
N ALA A 51 -15.99 10.64 5.11
CA ALA A 51 -15.49 10.89 6.46
C ALA A 51 -14.35 11.94 6.48
N GLN A 52 -13.56 12.03 5.42
CA GLN A 52 -12.52 13.05 5.28
C GLN A 52 -13.09 14.40 4.82
N ALA A 53 -14.05 14.42 3.89
CA ALA A 53 -14.66 15.64 3.36
C ALA A 53 -15.49 16.40 4.41
N THR A 54 -16.08 15.69 5.36
CA THR A 54 -16.84 16.29 6.47
C THR A 54 -15.97 16.79 7.62
N LYS A 55 -14.68 16.42 7.65
CA LYS A 55 -13.75 16.94 8.65
C LYS A 55 -13.36 18.37 8.31
N ARG A 56 -13.54 19.26 9.27
CA ARG A 56 -13.01 20.62 9.17
C ARG A 56 -11.49 20.56 9.11
N ASP A 57 -10.91 21.16 8.09
CA ASP A 57 -9.46 21.22 7.97
C ASP A 57 -8.85 22.07 9.10
N PHE A 58 -7.70 21.63 9.59
CA PHE A 58 -6.98 22.37 10.62
C PHE A 58 -6.46 23.69 10.02
N PRO A 59 -6.53 24.80 10.75
CA PRO A 59 -6.03 26.10 10.28
C PRO A 59 -4.54 26.05 9.93
N THR A 60 -3.79 25.12 10.53
CA THR A 60 -2.37 24.88 10.26
C THR A 60 -2.07 24.28 8.88
N ARG A 61 -3.10 23.76 8.18
CA ARG A 61 -2.95 23.21 6.83
C ARG A 61 -3.11 24.24 5.73
N SER A 62 -3.55 25.46 6.06
CA SER A 62 -3.72 26.53 5.08
C SER A 62 -2.38 26.90 4.43
N LYS A 63 -2.44 27.41 3.20
CA LYS A 63 -1.24 27.87 2.48
C LYS A 63 -0.54 29.01 3.22
N GLU A 64 -1.33 29.93 3.76
CA GLU A 64 -0.85 31.09 4.53
C GLU A 64 -0.11 30.65 5.79
N TRP A 65 -0.69 29.71 6.56
CA TRP A 65 -0.05 29.20 7.77
C TRP A 65 1.27 28.49 7.47
N LYS A 66 1.31 27.67 6.40
CA LYS A 66 2.54 27.00 5.96
C LYS A 66 3.61 28.00 5.55
N ALA A 67 3.25 29.05 4.82
CA ALA A 67 4.18 30.10 4.40
C ALA A 67 4.73 30.89 5.60
N ALA A 68 3.87 31.28 6.54
CA ALA A 68 4.26 31.98 7.76
C ALA A 68 5.15 31.11 8.66
N THR A 69 4.82 29.83 8.80
CA THR A 69 5.63 28.87 9.58
C THR A 69 7.00 28.67 8.92
N ALA A 70 7.07 28.58 7.59
CA ALA A 70 8.33 28.46 6.87
C ALA A 70 9.20 29.71 6.99
N ALA A 71 8.61 30.91 6.99
CA ALA A 71 9.32 32.17 7.25
C ALA A 71 9.86 32.20 8.68
N TYR A 72 9.02 31.91 9.67
CA TYR A 72 9.41 31.84 11.07
C TYR A 72 10.56 30.85 11.31
N GLN A 73 10.49 29.64 10.74
CA GLN A 73 11.56 28.65 10.86
C GLN A 73 12.92 29.11 10.29
N LYS A 74 12.92 29.94 9.24
CA LYS A 74 14.13 30.56 8.71
C LYS A 74 14.68 31.62 9.67
N GLU A 75 13.82 32.39 10.32
CA GLU A 75 14.21 33.44 11.28
C GLU A 75 14.82 32.85 12.56
N ILE A 76 14.27 31.75 13.08
CA ILE A 76 14.76 31.11 14.31
C ILE A 76 15.95 30.17 14.11
N GLN A 77 16.52 30.08 12.89
CA GLN A 77 17.55 29.09 12.54
C GLN A 77 17.17 27.68 12.99
N ALA A 78 15.94 27.26 12.70
CA ALA A 78 15.44 25.95 13.13
C ALA A 78 16.40 24.85 12.66
N ASP A 79 16.71 23.94 13.59
CA ASP A 79 17.74 22.91 13.50
C ASP A 79 17.75 22.21 12.12
N PRO A 80 18.88 22.14 11.41
CA PRO A 80 18.98 21.56 10.06
C PRO A 80 18.62 20.07 9.96
N ILE A 81 18.24 19.42 11.06
CA ILE A 81 17.63 18.08 11.08
C ILE A 81 16.18 18.14 10.59
N PHE A 82 15.44 19.22 10.88
CA PHE A 82 14.07 19.46 10.41
C PHE A 82 14.10 20.29 9.13
N GLN A 83 14.78 19.78 8.09
CA GLN A 83 14.86 20.50 6.82
C GLN A 83 13.46 20.73 6.27
N LEU A 84 13.13 22.01 6.08
CA LEU A 84 11.95 22.45 5.33
C LEU A 84 11.86 21.67 4.01
N PRO A 85 10.66 21.27 3.57
CA PRO A 85 10.49 20.60 2.28
C PRO A 85 11.12 21.46 1.19
N LYS A 86 12.14 20.93 0.52
CA LYS A 86 12.81 21.60 -0.59
C LYS A 86 11.77 21.82 -1.68
N GLN A 87 11.45 23.08 -1.97
CA GLN A 87 10.67 23.44 -3.15
C GLN A 87 11.51 23.08 -4.37
N ASN A 88 11.08 22.05 -5.10
CA ASN A 88 11.45 21.83 -6.50
C ASN A 88 10.36 22.44 -7.38
#